data_AF-A0A3B8JTY4-F1
#
_entry.id   AF-A0A3B8JTY4-F1
#
_cell.length_a   1.000
_cell.length_b   1.000
_cell.length_c   1.000
_cell.angle_alpha   90.00
_cell.angle_beta   90.00
_cell.angle_gamma   90.00
#
_symmetry.space_group_name_H-M   'P 1'
#
loop_
_entity.id
_entity.type
_entity.pdbx_description
1 polymer ?
#
loop_
_entity_poly.entity_id
_entity_poly.type
_entity_poly.pdbx_seq_one_letter_code
_entity_poly.pdbx_strand_id
1 'polypeptide(L)' 'RAFSLEDSNAVDAALADVSVVLHCAGPFSHTSKRMVEGCLRTKTHYLDITGEAPVFEAIATQ' A
#
# COMPACT_ATOMS: atom_id res chain seq x y z
N ARG A 1 9.42 -9.78 3.40
CA ARG A 1 10.34 -9.43 2.30
C ARG A 1 10.83 -8.01 2.57
N ALA A 2 12.08 -7.67 2.27
CA ALA A 2 12.60 -6.30 2.44
C ALA A 2 12.75 -5.64 1.07
N PHE A 3 12.10 -4.51 0.87
CA PHE A 3 12.10 -3.75 -0.39
C PHE A 3 11.75 -2.28 -0.09
N SER A 4 12.13 -1.39 -1.00
CA SER A 4 11.72 0.02 -0.94
C SER A 4 10.33 0.17 -1.54
N LEU A 5 9.47 1.01 -0.93
CA LEU A 5 8.20 1.40 -1.56
C LEU A 5 8.40 2.32 -2.76
N GLU A 6 9.58 2.91 -2.93
CA GLU A 6 9.90 3.77 -4.08
C GLU A 6 10.17 2.96 -5.36
N ASP A 7 10.38 1.65 -5.24
CA ASP A 7 10.54 0.73 -6.37
C ASP A 7 9.22 -0.02 -6.60
N SER A 8 8.43 0.45 -7.56
CA SER A 8 7.13 -0.16 -7.89
C SER A 8 7.25 -1.61 -8.35
N ASN A 9 8.34 -1.98 -9.03
CA ASN A 9 8.55 -3.36 -9.49
C ASN A 9 8.84 -4.29 -8.31
N ALA A 10 9.65 -3.82 -7.35
CA ALA A 10 9.91 -4.57 -6.13
C ALA A 10 8.66 -4.74 -5.28
N VAL A 11 7.79 -3.71 -5.22
CA VAL A 11 6.48 -3.79 -4.56
C VAL A 11 5.62 -4.85 -5.26
N ASP A 12 5.45 -4.78 -6.58
CA ASP A 12 4.58 -5.70 -7.33
C ASP A 12 5.06 -7.15 -7.20
N ALA A 13 6.37 -7.39 -7.32
CA ALA A 13 6.96 -8.71 -7.10
C ALA A 13 6.76 -9.20 -5.65
N ALA A 14 6.83 -8.30 -4.68
CA ALA A 14 6.59 -8.64 -3.28
C ALA A 14 5.11 -8.94 -2.98
N LEU A 15 4.17 -8.45 -3.79
CA LEU A 15 2.73 -8.65 -3.61
C LEU A 15 2.12 -9.73 -4.53
N ALA A 16 2.87 -10.23 -5.52
CA ALA A 16 2.37 -11.13 -6.56
C ALA A 16 1.65 -12.40 -6.04
N ASP A 17 2.05 -12.92 -4.89
CA ASP A 17 1.48 -14.10 -4.22
C ASP A 17 0.77 -13.76 -2.90
N VAL A 18 0.46 -12.47 -2.67
CA VAL A 18 -0.18 -11.98 -1.44
C VAL A 18 -1.63 -11.61 -1.73
N SER A 19 -2.56 -12.23 -0.98
CA SER A 19 -3.99 -11.94 -1.12
C SER A 19 -4.42 -10.68 -0.37
N VAL A 20 -3.79 -10.36 0.77
CA VAL A 20 -4.11 -9.20 1.61
C VAL A 20 -2.83 -8.62 2.21
N VAL A 21 -2.69 -7.30 2.21
CA VAL A 21 -1.66 -6.53 2.92
C VAL A 21 -2.29 -5.82 4.11
N LEU A 22 -1.67 -5.97 5.28
CA LEU A 22 -1.87 -5.07 6.42
C LEU A 22 -0.72 -4.07 6.47
N HIS A 23 -0.98 -2.82 6.12
CA HIS A 23 0.02 -1.77 6.09
C HIS A 23 0.19 -1.14 7.48
N CYS A 24 1.32 -1.44 8.12
CA CYS A 24 1.71 -0.92 9.43
C CYS A 24 2.98 -0.06 9.38
N ALA A 25 3.36 0.44 8.19
CA ALA A 25 4.58 1.22 8.01
C ALA A 25 4.22 2.68 7.77
N GLY A 26 4.13 3.45 8.86
CA GLY A 26 3.98 4.91 8.79
C GLY A 26 5.31 5.66 8.58
N PRO A 27 5.28 7.00 8.47
CA PRO A 27 4.10 7.87 8.48
C PRO A 27 3.23 7.62 7.24
N PHE A 28 1.92 7.42 7.43
CA PHE A 28 1.05 6.91 6.36
C PHE A 28 0.84 7.90 5.23
N SER A 29 0.89 9.20 5.53
CA SER A 29 0.94 10.27 4.54
C SER A 29 2.05 10.11 3.49
N HIS A 30 3.13 9.38 3.80
CA HIS A 30 4.24 9.12 2.86
C HIS A 30 4.19 7.73 2.22
N THR A 31 3.58 6.75 2.89
CA THR A 31 3.71 5.33 2.53
C THR A 31 2.44 4.72 1.94
N SER A 32 1.27 5.17 2.39
CA SER A 32 -0.03 4.61 2.00
C SER A 32 -0.25 4.62 0.50
N LYS A 33 -0.02 5.76 -0.17
CA LYS A 33 -0.20 5.91 -1.62
C LYS A 33 0.53 4.82 -2.41
N ARG A 34 1.83 4.63 -2.15
CA ARG A 34 2.63 3.66 -2.91
C ARG A 34 2.22 2.21 -2.64
N MET A 35 1.84 1.90 -1.39
CA MET A 35 1.33 0.57 -1.05
C MET A 35 -0.03 0.30 -1.69
N VAL A 36 -0.95 1.26 -1.65
CA VAL A 36 -2.28 1.18 -2.29
C VAL A 36 -2.14 0.99 -3.79
N GLU A 37 -1.31 1.79 -4.46
CA GLU A 37 -1.05 1.65 -5.90
C GLU A 37 -0.50 0.26 -6.25
N GLY A 38 0.42 -0.28 -5.44
CA GLY A 38 0.91 -1.66 -5.61
C GLY A 38 -0.20 -2.69 -5.45
N CYS A 39 -0.99 -2.57 -4.38
CA CYS A 39 -2.11 -3.46 -4.12
C CYS A 39 -3.15 -3.45 -5.26
N LEU A 40 -3.44 -2.27 -5.83
CA LEU A 40 -4.33 -2.13 -6.98
C LEU A 40 -3.77 -2.82 -8.23
N ARG A 41 -2.48 -2.63 -8.55
CA ARG A 41 -1.82 -3.27 -9.70
C ARG A 41 -1.83 -4.80 -9.59
N THR A 42 -1.58 -5.33 -8.40
CA THR A 42 -1.50 -6.78 -8.17
C THR A 42 -2.83 -7.42 -7.78
N LYS A 43 -3.91 -6.63 -7.67
CA LYS A 43 -5.22 -7.07 -7.17
C LYS A 43 -5.16 -7.69 -5.77
N THR A 44 -4.30 -7.14 -4.92
CA THR A 44 -4.14 -7.50 -3.52
C THR A 44 -5.06 -6.63 -2.67
N HIS A 45 -5.74 -7.20 -1.67
CA HIS A 45 -6.54 -6.41 -0.75
C HIS A 45 -5.64 -5.55 0.15
N TYR A 46 -6.06 -4.32 0.44
CA TYR A 46 -5.31 -3.39 1.29
C TYR A 46 -6.11 -3.11 2.58
N LEU A 47 -5.44 -3.22 3.72
CA LEU A 47 -5.90 -2.82 5.04
C LEU A 47 -4.81 -1.98 5.69
N ASP A 48 -5.17 -0.92 6.42
CA ASP A 48 -4.21 -0.17 7.22
C ASP A 48 -4.74 0.20 8.61
N ILE A 49 -3.83 0.70 9.45
CA ILE A 49 -4.11 1.18 10.81
C ILE A 49 -3.96 2.71 10.95
N THR A 50 -3.95 3.45 9.84
CA THR A 50 -3.48 4.85 9.76
C THR A 50 -4.22 5.80 10.69
N GLY A 51 -5.54 5.70 10.77
CA GLY A 51 -6.38 6.67 11.50
C GLY A 51 -6.32 8.11 10.95
N GLU A 52 -5.49 8.40 9.95
CA GLU A 52 -5.32 9.71 9.34
C GLU A 52 -6.41 9.98 8.27
N ALA A 53 -7.34 10.91 8.54
CA ALA A 53 -8.44 11.26 7.62
C ALA A 53 -8.00 11.57 6.17
N PRO A 54 -6.91 12.33 5.93
CA PRO A 54 -6.47 12.62 4.55
C PRO A 54 -6.07 11.38 3.75
N VAL A 55 -5.58 10.32 4.42
CA VAL A 55 -5.23 9.05 3.76
C VAL A 55 -6.49 8.34 3.30
N PHE A 56 -7.53 8.27 4.14
CA PHE A 56 -8.82 7.68 3.76
C PHE A 56 -9.47 8.41 2.59
N GLU A 57 -9.47 9.75 2.61
CA GLU A 57 -10.03 10.58 1.54
C GLU A 57 -9.30 10.34 0.21
N ALA A 58 -7.96 10.28 0.24
CA ALA A 58 -7.16 10.03 -0.97
C ALA A 58 -7.37 8.63 -1.56
N ILE A 59 -7.67 7.62 -0.72
CA ILE A 59 -7.96 6.25 -1.16
C ILE A 59 -9.38 6.14 -1.72
N ALA A 60 -10.35 6.85 -1.15
CA ALA A 60 -11.74 6.84 -1.59
C ALA A 60 -11.95 7.38 -3.03
N THR A 61 -10.96 8.08 -3.58
CA THR A 61 -10.98 8.65 -4.94
C THR A 61 -10.13 7.88 -5.95
N GLN A 62 -9.61 6.69 -5.62
CA GLN A 62 -8.78 5.86 -6.50
C GLN A 62 -9.60 5.10 -7.55
#